data_AF-A0A2T5J5P8-F1
#
_entry.id   AF-A0A2T5J5P8-F1
#
_cell.length_a   1.000
_cell.length_b   1.000
_cell.length_c   1.000
_cell.angle_alpha   90.00
_cell.angle_beta   90.00
_cell.angle_gamma   90.00
#
_symmetry.space_group_name_H-M   'P 1'
#
loop_
_entity.id
_entity.type
_entity.pdbx_description
1 polymer ?
#
loop_
_entity_poly.entity_id
_entity_poly.type
_entity_poly.pdbx_seq_one_letter_code
_entity_poly.pdbx_strand_id
1 'polypeptide(L)'
;MNENQFVFSNGYTLTFDHPVGQHLIVDDVIIIRLTIPPKEKYDQNVFAFSTSGDFLWRIPRVPLFYEGDDCPYIGLDNHKNGHITLFNWCDTAVIVDAQTGQIIDKYNSK
;
A
#
# COMPACT_ATOMS: atom_id res chain seq x y z
N MET A 1 10.28 -8.08 18.49
CA MET A 1 10.49 -7.85 17.05
C MET A 1 10.15 -6.39 16.78
N ASN A 2 10.91 -5.70 15.93
CA ASN A 2 10.58 -4.31 15.59
C ASN A 2 9.44 -4.32 14.57
N GLU A 3 8.26 -3.81 14.95
CA GLU A 3 7.06 -3.83 14.10
C GLU A 3 7.21 -2.94 12.85
N ASN A 4 8.19 -2.04 12.87
CA ASN A 4 8.53 -1.16 11.75
C ASN A 4 9.44 -1.83 10.72
N GLN A 5 9.73 -3.13 10.84
CA GLN A 5 10.65 -3.83 9.94
C GLN A 5 9.92 -4.86 9.07
N PHE A 6 10.33 -4.93 7.81
CA PHE A 6 10.01 -6.03 6.92
C PHE A 6 11.28 -6.80 6.58
N VAL A 7 11.25 -8.12 6.76
CA VAL A 7 12.38 -9.00 6.44
C VAL A 7 12.03 -9.76 5.15
N PHE A 8 12.82 -9.52 4.11
CA PHE A 8 12.71 -10.19 2.83
C PHE A 8 13.24 -11.63 2.93
N SER A 9 12.85 -12.48 1.99
CA SER A 9 13.23 -13.90 1.96
C SER A 9 14.74 -14.12 1.83
N ASN A 10 15.46 -13.15 1.26
CA ASN A 10 16.93 -13.13 1.16
C ASN A 10 17.63 -12.66 2.45
N GLY A 11 16.89 -12.36 3.52
CA GLY A 11 17.40 -11.85 4.79
C GLY A 11 17.67 -10.34 4.81
N TYR A 12 17.48 -9.64 3.68
CA TYR A 12 17.49 -8.19 3.68
C TYR A 12 16.37 -7.65 4.57
N THR A 13 16.67 -6.61 5.34
CA THR A 13 15.70 -6.00 6.25
C THR A 13 15.54 -4.54 5.91
N LEU A 14 14.30 -4.13 5.72
CA LEU A 14 13.93 -2.73 5.52
C LEU A 14 13.22 -2.21 6.75
N THR A 15 13.59 -1.00 7.18
CA THR A 15 12.95 -0.30 8.31
C THR A 15 12.11 0.86 7.77
N PHE A 16 10.89 0.98 8.27
CA PHE A 16 9.94 2.04 7.95
C PHE A 16 9.73 2.98 9.14
N ASP A 17 9.16 4.15 8.88
CA ASP A 17 8.81 5.12 9.95
C ASP A 17 7.59 4.65 10.77
N HIS A 18 6.77 3.78 10.19
CA HIS A 18 5.56 3.23 10.80
C HIS A 18 5.54 1.70 10.75
N PRO A 19 4.74 1.05 11.62
CA PRO A 19 4.62 -0.40 11.63
C PRO A 19 4.15 -0.95 10.29
N VAL A 20 4.70 -2.11 9.89
CA VAL A 20 4.18 -2.89 8.77
C VAL A 20 2.87 -3.52 9.19
N GLY A 21 1.78 -3.14 8.54
CA GLY A 21 0.44 -3.59 8.90
C GLY A 21 -0.03 -4.80 8.11
N GLN A 22 0.13 -4.75 6.80
CA GLN A 22 -0.25 -5.82 5.89
C GLN A 22 0.75 -5.87 4.74
N HIS A 23 0.97 -7.06 4.19
CA HIS A 23 1.70 -7.21 2.94
C HIS A 23 1.03 -8.26 2.07
N LEU A 24 1.32 -8.20 0.78
CA LEU A 24 0.82 -9.12 -0.22
C LEU A 24 1.89 -9.33 -1.28
N ILE A 25 2.00 -10.55 -1.80
CA ILE A 25 2.90 -10.87 -2.91
C ILE A 25 2.05 -11.11 -4.15
N VAL A 26 2.28 -10.33 -5.21
CA VAL A 26 1.71 -10.53 -6.55
C VAL A 26 2.87 -10.76 -7.50
N ASP A 27 2.94 -11.96 -8.06
CA ASP A 27 4.07 -12.41 -8.89
C ASP A 27 5.42 -12.22 -8.16
N ASP A 28 6.27 -11.31 -8.63
CA ASP A 28 7.58 -10.97 -8.08
C ASP A 28 7.63 -9.64 -7.32
N VAL A 29 6.45 -9.06 -7.04
CA VAL A 29 6.30 -7.80 -6.31
C VAL A 29 5.69 -8.02 -4.93
N ILE A 30 6.34 -7.45 -3.93
CA ILE A 30 5.88 -7.39 -2.55
C ILE A 30 5.27 -6.01 -2.30
N ILE A 31 3.97 -5.99 -2.06
CA ILE A 31 3.21 -4.81 -1.68
C ILE A 31 3.16 -4.74 -0.15
N ILE A 32 3.55 -3.61 0.41
CA ILE A 32 3.59 -3.37 1.85
C ILE A 32 2.71 -2.16 2.18
N ARG A 33 1.77 -2.34 3.11
CA ARG A 33 0.94 -1.29 3.69
C ARG A 33 1.39 -1.02 5.12
N LEU A 34 1.74 0.22 5.41
CA LEU A 34 2.03 0.64 6.78
C LEU A 34 0.74 0.91 7.57
N THR A 35 0.78 0.71 8.87
CA THR A 35 -0.28 1.09 9.80
C THR A 35 -0.02 2.51 10.30
N ILE A 36 -0.84 3.45 9.84
CA ILE A 36 -0.71 4.86 10.21
C ILE A 36 -1.58 5.14 11.44
N PRO A 37 -1.03 5.74 12.51
CA PRO A 37 -1.82 6.16 13.66
C PRO A 37 -2.95 7.12 13.29
N PRO A 38 -4.07 7.13 14.03
CA PRO A 38 -5.11 8.13 13.84
C PRO A 38 -4.55 9.55 13.97
N LYS A 39 -5.05 10.48 13.13
CA LYS A 39 -4.68 11.91 13.08
C LYS A 39 -3.29 12.22 12.49
N GLU A 40 -2.52 11.21 12.12
CA GLU A 40 -1.29 11.41 11.37
C GLU A 40 -1.58 11.52 9.87
N LYS A 41 -0.85 12.41 9.20
CA LYS A 41 -0.99 12.60 7.75
C LYS A 41 0.02 11.74 7.00
N TYR A 42 -0.43 10.68 6.35
CA TYR A 42 0.40 9.76 5.58
C TYR A 42 -0.44 8.98 4.53
N ASP A 43 -1.10 9.69 3.62
CA ASP A 43 -1.97 9.08 2.59
C ASP A 43 -1.26 8.21 1.55
N GLN A 44 0.06 8.26 1.51
CA GLN A 44 0.90 7.44 0.65
C GLN A 44 1.57 6.30 1.43
N ASN A 45 0.82 5.57 2.26
CA ASN A 45 1.34 4.52 3.15
C ASN A 45 1.50 3.13 2.50
N VAL A 46 1.45 3.03 1.17
CA VAL A 46 1.60 1.77 0.44
C VAL A 46 2.81 1.85 -0.49
N PHE A 47 3.63 0.82 -0.43
CA PHE A 47 4.90 0.71 -1.14
C PHE A 47 4.98 -0.64 -1.84
N ALA A 48 5.69 -0.68 -2.96
CA ALA A 48 6.02 -1.90 -3.67
C ALA A 48 7.52 -2.08 -3.77
N PHE A 49 7.95 -3.32 -3.56
CA PHE A 49 9.33 -3.75 -3.65
C PHE A 49 9.44 -5.01 -4.48
N SER A 50 10.58 -5.23 -5.12
CA SER A 50 10.90 -6.54 -5.67
C SER A 50 11.12 -7.56 -4.54
N THR A 51 11.12 -8.84 -4.86
CA THR A 51 11.50 -9.89 -3.90
C THR A 51 12.94 -9.78 -3.37
N SER A 52 13.83 -9.06 -4.07
CA SER A 52 15.19 -8.74 -3.60
C SER A 52 15.24 -7.56 -2.63
N GLY A 53 14.18 -6.75 -2.54
CA GLY A 53 14.11 -5.56 -1.68
C GLY A 53 14.31 -4.23 -2.40
N ASP A 54 14.36 -4.23 -3.74
CA ASP A 54 14.49 -3.01 -4.52
C ASP A 54 13.16 -2.25 -4.53
N PHE A 55 13.20 -0.95 -4.27
CA PHE A 55 12.00 -0.10 -4.35
C PHE A 55 11.51 -0.02 -5.80
N LEU A 56 10.21 -0.25 -6.01
CA LEU A 56 9.57 -0.15 -7.33
C LEU A 56 8.71 1.10 -7.43
N TRP A 57 7.73 1.24 -6.53
CA TRP A 57 6.83 2.38 -6.52
C TRP A 57 6.20 2.61 -5.14
N ARG A 58 5.63 3.80 -4.99
CA ARG A 58 4.82 4.21 -3.84
C ARG A 58 3.49 4.72 -4.39
N ILE A 59 2.39 4.37 -3.72
CA ILE A 59 1.05 4.78 -4.17
C ILE A 59 1.01 6.32 -4.35
N PRO A 60 0.59 6.83 -5.53
CA PRO A 60 0.42 8.26 -5.71
C PRO A 60 -0.75 8.78 -4.87
N ARG A 61 -0.79 10.10 -4.66
CA ARG A 61 -2.00 10.74 -4.16
C ARG A 61 -3.13 10.59 -5.17
N VAL A 62 -4.32 10.31 -4.66
CA VAL A 62 -5.53 10.17 -5.48
C VAL A 62 -6.61 11.13 -4.98
N PRO A 63 -7.41 11.72 -5.88
CA PRO A 63 -8.57 12.51 -5.46
C PRO A 63 -9.56 11.62 -4.70
N LEU A 64 -9.96 12.06 -3.51
CA LEU A 64 -10.89 11.35 -2.64
C LEU A 64 -12.34 11.56 -3.06
N PHE A 65 -13.22 10.62 -2.70
CA PHE A 65 -14.67 10.78 -2.90
C PHE A 65 -15.30 11.74 -1.89
N TYR A 66 -14.87 11.69 -0.63
CA TYR A 66 -15.31 12.61 0.40
C TYR A 66 -14.30 13.74 0.57
N GLU A 67 -14.79 14.95 0.87
CA GLU A 67 -13.94 16.10 1.17
C GLU A 67 -13.06 15.79 2.39
N GLY A 68 -11.78 15.59 2.13
CA GLY A 68 -10.76 15.30 3.12
C GLY A 68 -9.40 15.56 2.50
N ASP A 69 -8.44 15.92 3.35
CA ASP A 69 -7.04 15.96 3.00
C ASP A 69 -6.36 14.85 3.78
N ASP A 70 -5.69 13.95 3.06
CA ASP A 70 -4.86 12.89 3.62
C ASP A 70 -5.65 11.75 4.32
N CYS A 71 -6.02 10.73 3.53
CA CYS A 71 -6.68 9.53 4.04
C CYS A 71 -5.82 8.29 3.76
N PRO A 72 -5.10 7.75 4.76
CA PRO A 72 -4.24 6.59 4.59
C PRO A 72 -5.04 5.34 4.23
N TYR A 73 -4.40 4.46 3.49
CA TYR A 73 -4.93 3.15 3.14
C TYR A 73 -4.92 2.22 4.35
N ILE A 74 -6.03 1.55 4.58
CA ILE A 74 -6.24 0.65 5.72
C ILE A 74 -6.54 -0.78 5.31
N GLY A 75 -6.81 -1.02 4.04
CA GLY A 75 -7.01 -2.35 3.48
C GLY A 75 -6.19 -2.55 2.21
N LEU A 76 -5.71 -3.78 2.04
CA LEU A 76 -5.01 -4.27 0.86
C LEU A 76 -5.56 -5.68 0.55
N ASP A 77 -6.10 -5.88 -0.64
CA ASP A 77 -6.60 -7.17 -1.08
C ASP A 77 -6.08 -7.53 -2.48
N ASN A 78 -6.01 -8.82 -2.75
CA ASN A 78 -5.72 -9.33 -4.10
C ASN A 78 -6.88 -9.01 -5.05
N HIS A 79 -6.54 -8.59 -6.27
CA HIS A 79 -7.47 -8.47 -7.38
C HIS A 79 -7.04 -9.39 -8.53
N LYS A 80 -7.89 -9.55 -9.55
CA LYS A 80 -7.56 -10.38 -10.71
C LYS A 80 -6.49 -9.72 -11.58
N ASN A 81 -5.79 -10.53 -12.37
CA ASN A 81 -4.87 -10.11 -13.44
C ASN A 81 -3.69 -9.24 -12.96
N GLY A 82 -3.06 -9.59 -11.83
CA GLY A 82 -1.88 -8.87 -11.34
C GLY A 82 -2.19 -7.51 -10.71
N HIS A 83 -3.46 -7.25 -10.41
CA HIS A 83 -3.88 -6.03 -9.73
C HIS A 83 -4.10 -6.26 -8.24
N ILE A 84 -4.08 -5.18 -7.47
CA ILE A 84 -4.47 -5.14 -6.07
C ILE A 84 -5.61 -4.13 -5.87
N THR A 85 -6.36 -4.30 -4.80
CA THR A 85 -7.33 -3.32 -4.33
C THR A 85 -6.83 -2.71 -3.03
N LEU A 86 -6.80 -1.38 -2.98
CA LEU A 86 -6.48 -0.62 -1.76
C LEU A 86 -7.72 0.14 -1.30
N PHE A 87 -7.97 0.12 0.01
CA PHE A 87 -9.10 0.82 0.64
C PHE A 87 -8.57 1.84 1.63
N ASN A 88 -9.05 3.07 1.59
CA ASN A 88 -8.68 4.09 2.58
C ASN A 88 -9.82 4.43 3.54
N TRP A 89 -9.51 5.21 4.57
CA TRP A 89 -10.48 5.64 5.60
C TRP A 89 -11.60 6.55 5.08
N CYS A 90 -11.47 7.11 3.88
CA CYS A 90 -12.40 8.08 3.31
C CYS A 90 -13.20 7.45 2.17
N ASP A 91 -13.58 6.19 2.37
CA ASP A 91 -14.40 5.36 1.49
C ASP A 91 -13.95 5.35 0.01
N THR A 92 -12.66 5.63 -0.23
CA THR A 92 -12.08 5.59 -1.56
C THR A 92 -11.32 4.28 -1.69
N ALA A 93 -11.74 3.48 -2.66
CA ALA A 93 -10.99 2.31 -3.11
C ALA A 93 -10.35 2.57 -4.46
N VAL A 94 -9.15 2.04 -4.66
CA VAL A 94 -8.45 2.05 -5.94
C VAL A 94 -8.03 0.65 -6.33
N ILE A 95 -8.14 0.35 -7.62
CA ILE A 95 -7.51 -0.82 -8.24
C ILE A 95 -6.18 -0.35 -8.81
N VAL A 96 -5.11 -1.04 -8.45
CA VAL A 96 -3.74 -0.66 -8.80
C VAL A 96 -3.06 -1.83 -9.49
N ASP A 97 -2.36 -1.57 -10.58
CA ASP A 97 -1.45 -2.55 -11.18
C ASP A 97 -0.26 -2.78 -10.25
N ALA A 98 -0.04 -4.03 -9.82
CA ALA A 98 0.96 -4.32 -8.79
C ALA A 98 2.40 -4.06 -9.27
N GLN A 99 2.66 -4.15 -10.57
CA GLN A 99 3.99 -4.00 -11.16
C GLN A 99 4.40 -2.53 -11.27
N THR A 100 3.45 -1.67 -11.64
CA THR A 100 3.72 -0.27 -12.02
C THR A 100 3.24 0.75 -11.01
N GLY A 101 2.31 0.38 -10.12
CA GLY A 101 1.64 1.32 -9.22
C GLY A 101 0.61 2.21 -9.92
N GLN A 102 0.29 1.93 -11.19
CA GLN A 102 -0.71 2.67 -11.94
C GLN A 102 -2.11 2.43 -11.37
N ILE A 103 -2.84 3.51 -11.12
CA ILE A 103 -4.26 3.44 -10.77
C ILE A 103 -5.05 3.06 -12.03
N ILE A 104 -5.69 1.89 -11.99
CA ILE A 104 -6.51 1.36 -13.09
C ILE A 104 -7.96 1.83 -12.93
N ASP A 105 -8.47 1.81 -11.71
CA ASP A 105 -9.83 2.22 -11.41
C ASP A 105 -9.92 2.82 -10.00
N LYS A 106 -10.98 3.57 -9.76
CA LYS A 106 -11.28 4.20 -8.49
C LYS A 106 -12.80 4.20 -8.26
N TYR A 107 -13.23 3.67 -7.12
CA TYR A 107 -14.64 3.55 -6.78
C TYR A 107 -14.90 3.85 -5.30
N ASN A 108 -16.15 4.19 -4.99
CA ASN A 108 -16.59 4.38 -3.61
C ASN A 108 -16.77 3.01 -2.97
N SER A 109 -16.13 2.76 -1.82
CA SER A 109 -16.17 1.46 -1.13
C SER A 109 -17.40 1.26 -0.24
N LYS A 110 -18.33 2.23 -0.21
CA LYS A 110 -19.63 2.14 0.47
C LYS A 110 -20.79 1.90 -0.48
#